data_AF-A0A3A0FIG7-F1
#
_entry.id   AF-A0A3A0FIG7-F1
#
_cell.length_a   1.000
_cell.length_b   1.000
_cell.length_c   1.000
_cell.angle_alpha   90.00
_cell.angle_beta   90.00
_cell.angle_gamma   90.00
#
_symmetry.space_group_name_H-M   'P 1'
#
loop_
_entity.id
_entity.type
_entity.pdbx_description
1 polymer ?
#
loop_
_entity_poly.entity_id
_entity_poly.type
_entity_poly.pdbx_seq_one_letter_code
_entity_poly.pdbx_strand_id
1 'polypeptide(L)'
;GAPSAAEADAALAQASAAFDAADFDQTLAASTRAQHLLGGAARSDDDRRRLARSHLLAGMAQVALGKEAEARASFRQALAHDAAIELDPARVSPKVIGTFQEARGEAPE
;
A
#
# COMPACT_ATOMS: atom_id res chain seq x y z
N GLY A 1 -10.15 0.63 -23.61
CA GLY A 1 -9.70 0.00 -22.36
C GLY A 1 -8.63 0.88 -21.78
N ALA A 2 -8.80 1.36 -20.55
CA ALA A 2 -8.12 2.55 -20.06
C ALA A 2 -6.60 2.33 -19.86
N PRO A 3 -5.72 3.14 -20.47
CA PRO A 3 -4.26 3.04 -20.31
C PRO A 3 -3.81 3.10 -18.84
N SER A 4 -4.59 3.76 -17.99
CA SER A 4 -4.29 3.94 -16.56
C SER A 4 -4.19 2.65 -15.75
N ALA A 5 -4.91 1.58 -16.11
CA ALA A 5 -4.89 0.32 -15.35
C ALA A 5 -3.57 -0.44 -15.56
N ALA A 6 -3.12 -0.57 -16.82
CA ALA A 6 -1.84 -1.21 -17.13
C ALA A 6 -0.66 -0.40 -16.58
N GLU A 7 -0.73 0.93 -16.64
CA GLU A 7 0.28 1.81 -16.04
C GLU A 7 0.30 1.70 -14.51
N ALA A 8 -0.86 1.56 -13.87
CA ALA A 8 -0.94 1.34 -12.43
C ALA A 8 -0.35 -0.03 -12.04
N ASP A 9 -0.60 -1.08 -12.84
CA ASP A 9 -0.01 -2.39 -12.64
C ASP A 9 1.53 -2.34 -12.78
N ALA A 10 2.04 -1.61 -13.78
CA ALA A 10 3.48 -1.40 -13.94
C ALA A 10 4.09 -0.62 -12.76
N ALA A 11 3.41 0.43 -12.27
CA ALA A 11 3.85 1.19 -11.10
C ALA A 11 3.84 0.32 -9.82
N LEU A 12 2.85 -0.55 -9.64
CA LEU A 12 2.79 -1.51 -8.53
C LEU A 12 3.90 -2.55 -8.62
N ALA A 13 4.22 -3.05 -9.81
CA ALA A 13 5.34 -3.96 -10.03
C ALA A 13 6.67 -3.27 -9.66
N GLN A 14 6.86 -2.01 -10.06
CA GLN A 14 8.03 -1.22 -9.68
C GLN A 14 8.10 -0.98 -8.16
N ALA A 15 6.98 -0.67 -7.50
CA ALA A 15 6.93 -0.50 -6.05
C ALA A 15 7.30 -1.79 -5.31
N SER A 16 6.81 -2.94 -5.79
CA SER A 16 7.15 -4.25 -5.22
C SER A 16 8.63 -4.56 -5.39
N ALA A 17 9.19 -4.37 -6.59
CA ALA A 17 10.61 -4.62 -6.85
C ALA A 17 11.53 -3.69 -6.03
N ALA A 18 11.15 -2.43 -5.88
CA ALA A 18 11.87 -1.48 -5.03
C ALA A 18 11.83 -1.90 -3.55
N PHE A 19 10.67 -2.39 -3.08
CA PHE A 19 10.53 -2.86 -1.70
C PHE A 19 11.41 -4.09 -1.44
N ASP A 20 11.43 -5.05 -2.37
CA ASP A 20 12.28 -6.24 -2.30
C ASP A 20 13.78 -5.87 -2.32
N ALA A 21 14.14 -4.76 -2.98
CA ALA A 21 15.49 -4.20 -2.99
C ALA A 21 15.80 -3.27 -1.79
N ALA A 22 14.87 -3.11 -0.84
CA ALA A 22 14.95 -2.17 0.27
C ALA A 22 15.11 -0.68 -0.14
N ASP A 23 14.73 -0.33 -1.37
CA ASP A 23 14.67 1.05 -1.85
C ASP A 23 13.29 1.64 -1.49
N PHE A 24 13.17 2.08 -0.23
CA PHE A 24 11.91 2.52 0.34
C PHE A 24 11.43 3.86 -0.22
N ASP A 25 12.35 4.76 -0.62
CA ASP A 25 11.98 6.01 -1.28
C ASP A 25 11.40 5.73 -2.68
N GLN A 26 12.01 4.82 -3.44
CA GLN A 26 11.49 4.41 -4.75
C GLN A 26 10.16 3.63 -4.62
N THR A 27 10.00 2.85 -3.54
CA THR A 27 8.73 2.18 -3.21
C THR A 27 7.62 3.20 -3.02
N LEU A 28 7.87 4.27 -2.27
CA LEU A 28 6.90 5.34 -2.02
C LEU A 28 6.56 6.12 -3.30
N ALA A 29 7.56 6.44 -4.11
CA ALA A 29 7.37 7.15 -5.36
C ALA A 29 6.49 6.34 -6.34
N ALA A 30 6.77 5.04 -6.48
CA ALA A 30 6.02 4.16 -7.36
C ALA A 30 4.60 3.87 -6.83
N SER A 31 4.44 3.71 -5.51
CA SER A 31 3.12 3.54 -4.89
C SER A 31 2.23 4.77 -5.08
N THR A 32 2.77 5.97 -4.85
CA THR A 32 2.06 7.24 -5.09
C THR A 32 1.66 7.40 -6.56
N ARG A 33 2.54 7.00 -7.48
CA ARG A 33 2.23 7.00 -8.91
C ARG A 33 1.05 6.09 -9.24
N ALA A 34 1.02 4.87 -8.70
CA ALA A 34 -0.11 3.95 -8.89
C ALA A 34 -1.42 4.55 -8.36
N GLN A 35 -1.40 5.17 -7.18
CA GLN A 35 -2.57 5.85 -6.60
C GLN A 35 -3.10 6.98 -7.48
N HIS A 36 -2.20 7.81 -8.02
CA HIS A 36 -2.57 8.89 -8.95
C HIS A 36 -3.18 8.38 -10.25
N LEU A 37 -2.62 7.31 -10.83
CA LEU A 37 -3.13 6.69 -12.06
C LEU A 37 -4.55 6.11 -11.86
N LEU A 38 -4.84 5.60 -10.65
CA LEU A 38 -6.15 5.07 -10.28
C LEU A 38 -7.16 6.17 -9.91
N GLY A 39 -6.71 7.41 -9.72
CA GLY A 39 -7.58 8.58 -9.59
C GLY A 39 -8.38 8.67 -8.29
N GLY A 40 -7.90 8.05 -7.20
CA GLY A 40 -8.45 8.17 -5.84
C GLY A 40 -9.84 7.55 -5.59
N ALA A 41 -10.63 7.27 -6.64
CA ALA A 41 -11.92 6.59 -6.52
C ALA A 41 -11.89 5.31 -7.36
N ALA A 42 -11.91 4.16 -6.68
CA ALA A 42 -11.98 2.86 -7.34
C ALA A 42 -13.29 2.72 -8.13
N ARG A 43 -13.18 2.39 -9.42
CA ARG A 43 -14.34 2.21 -10.31
C ARG A 43 -14.70 0.74 -10.50
N SER A 44 -13.86 -0.14 -9.99
CA SER A 44 -13.99 -1.59 -10.07
C SER A 44 -13.34 -2.25 -8.86
N ASP A 45 -13.63 -3.53 -8.67
CA ASP A 45 -13.01 -4.36 -7.63
C ASP A 45 -11.51 -4.52 -7.85
N ASP A 46 -11.07 -4.58 -9.11
CA ASP A 46 -9.64 -4.60 -9.44
C ASP A 46 -8.96 -3.28 -9.04
N ASP A 47 -9.60 -2.13 -9.26
CA ASP A 47 -9.03 -0.84 -8.83
C ASP A 47 -8.96 -0.74 -7.31
N ARG A 48 -9.96 -1.27 -6.58
CA ARG A 48 -9.90 -1.37 -5.11
C ARG A 48 -8.69 -2.19 -4.68
N ARG A 49 -8.48 -3.38 -5.27
CA ARG A 49 -7.32 -4.24 -4.97
C ARG A 49 -5.98 -3.53 -5.27
N ARG A 50 -5.89 -2.83 -6.40
CA ARG A 50 -4.67 -2.07 -6.76
C ARG A 50 -4.40 -0.93 -5.79
N LEU A 51 -5.41 -0.14 -5.45
CA LEU A 51 -5.29 0.93 -4.46
C LEU A 51 -4.87 0.36 -3.10
N ALA A 52 -5.55 -0.69 -2.65
CA ALA A 52 -5.23 -1.37 -1.40
C ALA A 52 -3.75 -1.81 -1.35
N ARG A 53 -3.28 -2.48 -2.41
CA ARG A 53 -1.87 -2.90 -2.54
C ARG A 53 -0.89 -1.73 -2.56
N SER A 54 -1.23 -0.64 -3.24
CA SER A 54 -0.37 0.55 -3.31
C SER A 54 -0.21 1.21 -1.93
N HIS A 55 -1.29 1.33 -1.18
CA HIS A 55 -1.28 1.87 0.18
C HIS A 55 -0.56 0.93 1.15
N LEU A 56 -0.70 -0.38 0.99
CA LEU A 56 0.03 -1.34 1.80
C LEU A 56 1.54 -1.23 1.59
N LEU A 57 2.01 -1.21 0.34
CA LEU A 57 3.44 -1.03 0.03
C LEU A 57 3.99 0.29 0.56
N ALA A 58 3.22 1.39 0.42
CA ALA A 58 3.59 2.68 0.98
C ALA A 58 3.72 2.63 2.51
N GLY A 59 2.75 2.01 3.20
CA GLY A 59 2.78 1.86 4.65
C GLY A 59 4.00 1.07 5.14
N MET A 60 4.32 -0.05 4.47
CA MET A 60 5.50 -0.85 4.82
C MET A 60 6.81 -0.08 4.61
N ALA A 61 6.94 0.66 3.51
CA ALA A 61 8.10 1.52 3.26
C ALA A 61 8.22 2.67 4.27
N GLN A 62 7.09 3.28 4.66
CA GLN A 62 7.06 4.32 5.70
C GLN A 62 7.51 3.80 7.06
N VAL A 63 7.11 2.57 7.46
CA VAL A 63 7.63 1.95 8.69
C VAL A 63 9.14 1.79 8.63
N ALA A 64 9.67 1.30 7.51
CA ALA A 64 11.12 1.12 7.32
C ALA A 64 11.89 2.46 7.39
N LEU A 65 11.27 3.55 6.95
CA LEU A 65 11.80 4.91 7.02
C LEU A 65 11.56 5.62 8.36
N GLY A 66 10.91 4.96 9.34
CA GLY A 66 10.59 5.56 10.64
C GLY A 66 9.43 6.57 10.62
N LYS A 67 8.64 6.60 9.55
CA LYS A 67 7.50 7.51 9.34
C LYS A 67 6.19 6.86 9.82
N GLU A 68 6.09 6.62 11.13
CA GLU A 68 5.03 5.78 11.70
C GLU A 68 3.62 6.38 11.56
N ALA A 69 3.48 7.71 11.66
CA ALA A 69 2.18 8.36 11.50
C ALA A 69 1.65 8.22 10.06
N GLU A 70 2.52 8.42 9.08
CA GLU A 70 2.23 8.25 7.67
C GLU A 70 1.96 6.78 7.35
N ALA A 71 2.71 5.85 7.94
CA ALA A 71 2.48 4.41 7.80
C ALA A 71 1.07 4.02 8.23
N ARG A 72 0.64 4.45 9.44
CA ARG A 72 -0.73 4.20 9.92
C ARG A 72 -1.78 4.78 8.98
N ALA A 73 -1.57 5.99 8.48
CA ALA A 73 -2.49 6.61 7.52
C ALA A 73 -2.59 5.77 6.24
N SER A 74 -1.47 5.31 5.68
CA SER A 74 -1.45 4.43 4.51
C SER A 74 -2.15 3.10 4.79
N PHE A 75 -1.89 2.45 5.92
CA PHE A 75 -2.56 1.19 6.27
C PHE A 75 -4.08 1.36 6.43
N ARG A 76 -4.56 2.45 7.02
CA ARG A 76 -6.00 2.75 7.08
C ARG A 76 -6.61 2.90 5.68
N GLN A 77 -5.91 3.56 4.75
CA GLN A 77 -6.37 3.65 3.35
C GLN A 77 -6.36 2.28 2.66
N ALA A 78 -5.36 1.43 2.93
CA ALA A 78 -5.34 0.07 2.39
C ALA A 78 -6.56 -0.74 2.86
N LEU A 79 -6.87 -0.68 4.16
CA LEU A 79 -8.01 -1.36 4.78
C LEU A 79 -9.36 -0.80 4.32
N ALA A 80 -9.45 0.50 4.04
CA ALA A 80 -10.65 1.12 3.48
C ALA A 80 -11.00 0.59 2.07
N HIS A 81 -9.99 0.13 1.32
CA HIS A 81 -10.20 -0.49 0.01
C HIS A 81 -10.35 -2.01 0.07
N ASP A 82 -9.65 -2.66 1.00
CA ASP A 82 -9.71 -4.10 1.25
C ASP A 82 -9.51 -4.39 2.75
N ALA A 83 -10.61 -4.57 3.46
CA ALA A 83 -10.61 -4.86 4.90
C ALA A 83 -10.04 -6.26 5.23
N ALA A 84 -9.96 -7.16 4.25
CA ALA A 84 -9.56 -8.55 4.43
C ALA A 84 -8.05 -8.79 4.25
N ILE A 85 -7.24 -7.74 4.06
CA ILE A 85 -5.78 -7.86 3.92
C ILE A 85 -5.19 -8.56 5.14
N GLU A 86 -4.47 -9.66 4.96
CA GLU A 86 -3.69 -10.25 6.05
C GLU A 86 -2.20 -10.15 5.75
N LEU A 87 -1.42 -9.78 6.76
CA LEU A 87 0.04 -9.76 6.65
C LEU A 87 0.60 -11.11 7.06
N ASP A 88 1.48 -11.66 6.22
CA ASP A 88 2.19 -12.90 6.53
C ASP A 88 3.33 -12.61 7.51
N PRO A 89 3.26 -13.11 8.77
CA PRO A 89 4.29 -12.87 9.77
C PRO A 89 5.64 -13.52 9.44
N ALA A 90 5.68 -14.49 8.53
CA ALA A 90 6.94 -15.07 8.05
C ALA A 90 7.66 -14.15 7.05
N ARG A 91 6.96 -13.18 6.44
CA ARG A 91 7.48 -12.30 5.39
C ARG A 91 7.56 -10.84 5.80
N VAL A 92 6.82 -10.45 6.83
CA VAL A 92 6.68 -9.06 7.25
C VAL A 92 7.24 -8.89 8.66
N SER A 93 8.02 -7.83 8.88
CA SER A 93 8.65 -7.59 10.18
C SER A 93 7.62 -7.36 11.30
N PRO A 94 7.92 -7.74 12.56
CA PRO A 94 7.02 -7.48 13.70
C PRO A 94 6.62 -6.01 13.85
N LYS A 95 7.51 -5.07 13.51
CA LYS A 95 7.21 -3.64 13.57
C LYS A 95 6.11 -3.25 12.59
N VAL A 96 6.23 -3.69 11.34
CA VAL A 96 5.20 -3.44 10.31
C VAL A 96 3.86 -4.06 10.72
N ILE A 97 3.87 -5.28 11.24
CA ILE A 97 2.66 -5.96 11.73
C ILE A 97 2.02 -5.15 12.86
N GLY A 98 2.80 -4.71 13.86
CA GLY A 98 2.29 -3.89 14.95
C GLY A 98 1.61 -2.62 14.46
N THR A 99 2.28 -1.84 13.62
CA THR A 99 1.72 -0.60 13.05
C THR A 99 0.48 -0.85 12.18
N PHE A 100 0.42 -1.96 11.45
CA PHE A 100 -0.74 -2.34 10.66
C PHE A 100 -1.94 -2.72 11.55
N GLN A 101 -1.70 -3.47 12.62
CA GLN A 101 -2.76 -3.85 13.56
C GLN A 101 -3.30 -2.66 14.34
N GLU A 102 -2.44 -1.69 14.71
CA GLU A 102 -2.88 -0.40 15.26
C GLU A 102 -3.84 0.31 14.30
N ALA A 103 -3.45 0.45 13.03
CA ALA A 103 -4.28 1.07 12.01
C ALA A 103 -5.61 0.32 11.79
N ARG A 104 -5.61 -1.01 11.93
CA ARG A 104 -6.83 -1.83 11.84
C ARG A 104 -7.79 -1.59 13.00
N GLY A 105 -7.29 -1.49 14.22
CA GLY A 105 -8.13 -1.18 15.39
C GLY A 105 -8.72 0.23 15.35
N GLU A 106 -8.14 1.14 14.58
CA GLU A 106 -8.61 2.52 14.38
C GLU A 106 -9.61 2.70 13.22
N ALA A 107 -9.73 1.71 12.33
CA ALA A 107 -10.66 1.81 11.20
C ALA A 107 -12.11 1.65 11.69
N PRO A 108 -13.04 2.54 11.31
CA PRO A 108 -14.45 2.37 11.68
C PRO A 108 -15.02 1.09 11.02
N GLU A 109 -15.82 0.33 11.79
CA GLU A 109 -16.55 -0.87 11.31
C GLU A 109 -17.44 -0.58 10.09
#